data_AF-W0F848-F1
#
_entry.id   AF-W0F848-F1
#
_cell.length_a   1.000
_cell.length_b   1.000
_cell.length_c   1.000
_cell.angle_alpha   90.00
_cell.angle_beta   90.00
_cell.angle_gamma   90.00
#
_symmetry.space_group_name_H-M   'P 1'
#
loop_
_entity.id
_entity.type
_entity.pdbx_description
1 polymer ?
#
loop_
_entity_poly.entity_id
_entity_poly.type
_entity_poly.pdbx_seq_one_letter_code
_entity_poly.pdbx_strand_id
1 'polypeptide(L)'
;MSGVKQDNNKGPVREQDKMKKDNPPEKFFKGEDLKMATAIYKNDNQTIENLVKQEHFNVNGRGSVIIPSYSPTDTVRYTYLNYAVVIGALPAAEKLLQLGADVNLVAVNGGGYNANINMACSNRNKEMIRLLIQSKENLNPEFCDSPINDLLIGNADKSLIDLLLNSGANINYQSYVGGGVAVSTALNLDKFDFVNYFLDKGADPSINEYSGTSLALEIQSELAEGRLAANGLKEYTQLKERLINQFHIKFPVKREYRKGQEACIKRYENLSQADKDFLGKDEAERINLYKENLSKNITITGQSIDSFEAAGVQ
;
A
#
# COMPACT_ATOMS: atom_id res chain seq x y z
N MET A 1 29.45 15.39 0.58
CA MET A 1 29.63 15.23 -0.88
C MET A 1 29.72 13.75 -1.22
N SER A 2 28.62 13.18 -1.69
CA SER A 2 28.59 11.99 -2.56
C SER A 2 27.21 12.00 -3.22
N GLY A 3 27.05 12.93 -4.16
CA GLY A 3 25.84 13.06 -4.95
C GLY A 3 25.71 11.83 -5.85
N VAL A 4 24.81 10.91 -5.48
CA VAL A 4 24.27 9.95 -6.42
C VAL A 4 23.33 10.74 -7.33
N LYS A 5 23.84 11.16 -8.50
CA LYS A 5 23.01 11.66 -9.58
C LYS A 5 22.06 10.54 -9.97
N GLN A 6 20.79 10.65 -9.59
CA GLN A 6 19.72 9.91 -10.25
C GLN A 6 19.68 10.36 -11.70
N ASP A 7 19.94 9.41 -12.60
CA ASP A 7 19.89 9.61 -14.04
C ASP A 7 18.43 9.72 -14.48
N ASN A 8 17.92 10.96 -14.47
CA ASN A 8 16.53 11.33 -14.76
C ASN A 8 16.12 11.18 -16.24
N ASN A 9 16.75 10.26 -16.99
CA ASN A 9 16.56 10.14 -18.44
C ASN A 9 16.18 8.73 -18.93
N LYS A 10 15.61 7.89 -18.04
CA LYS A 10 15.03 6.60 -18.43
C LYS A 10 13.52 6.76 -18.56
N GLY A 11 13.03 6.84 -19.81
CA GLY A 11 11.59 6.84 -20.06
C GLY A 11 10.91 5.56 -19.56
N PRO A 12 9.58 5.57 -19.35
CA PRO A 12 8.84 4.48 -18.69
C PRO A 12 9.02 3.10 -19.35
N VAL A 13 9.23 3.04 -20.66
CA VAL A 13 9.50 1.79 -21.40
C VAL A 13 10.84 1.16 -20.99
N ARG A 14 11.90 1.97 -20.80
CA ARG A 14 13.23 1.49 -20.39
C ARG A 14 13.24 0.98 -18.95
N GLU A 15 12.37 1.51 -18.10
CA GLU A 15 12.19 1.04 -16.73
C GLU A 15 11.46 -0.30 -16.70
N GLN A 16 10.38 -0.46 -17.48
CA GLN A 16 9.66 -1.74 -17.58
C GLN A 16 10.53 -2.88 -18.16
N ASP A 17 11.32 -2.60 -19.20
CA ASP A 17 12.24 -3.61 -19.76
C ASP A 17 13.28 -4.07 -18.73
N LYS A 18 13.77 -3.12 -17.91
CA LYS A 18 14.68 -3.43 -16.81
C LYS A 18 13.97 -4.26 -15.74
N MET A 19 12.77 -3.86 -15.33
CA MET A 19 11.97 -4.58 -14.32
C MET A 19 11.71 -6.02 -14.72
N LYS A 20 11.34 -6.24 -15.98
CA LYS A 20 11.17 -7.59 -16.53
C LYS A 20 12.48 -8.38 -16.43
N LYS A 21 13.60 -7.82 -16.90
CA LYS A 21 14.91 -8.48 -16.85
C LYS A 21 15.36 -8.84 -15.42
N ASP A 22 15.08 -7.97 -14.45
CA ASP A 22 15.48 -8.15 -13.04
C ASP A 22 14.58 -9.16 -12.30
N ASN A 23 13.49 -9.61 -12.93
CA ASN A 23 12.49 -10.51 -12.35
C ASN A 23 12.21 -11.73 -13.26
N PRO A 24 13.22 -12.57 -13.53
CA PRO A 24 13.05 -13.79 -14.32
C PRO A 24 12.16 -14.80 -13.56
N PRO A 25 11.43 -15.68 -14.28
CA PRO A 25 10.40 -16.52 -13.68
C PRO A 25 10.98 -17.53 -12.67
N GLU A 26 12.21 -18.01 -12.87
CA GLU A 26 12.90 -18.97 -12.00
C GLU A 26 13.17 -18.42 -10.59
N LYS A 27 13.12 -17.10 -10.43
CA LYS A 27 13.25 -16.43 -9.13
C LYS A 27 12.03 -16.67 -8.23
N PHE A 28 10.85 -16.84 -8.81
CA PHE A 28 9.57 -16.85 -8.09
C PHE A 28 8.78 -18.16 -8.25
N PHE A 29 9.09 -18.95 -9.28
CA PHE A 29 8.36 -20.17 -9.62
C PHE A 29 9.32 -21.34 -9.86
N LYS A 30 8.86 -22.55 -9.52
CA LYS A 30 9.58 -23.82 -9.69
C LYS A 30 8.61 -24.90 -10.16
N GLY A 31 9.13 -26.01 -10.65
CA GLY A 31 8.31 -27.15 -11.07
C GLY A 31 7.32 -26.78 -12.18
N GLU A 32 6.08 -27.24 -12.07
CA GLU A 32 5.04 -27.00 -13.08
C GLU A 32 4.67 -25.51 -13.21
N ASP A 33 4.65 -24.75 -12.11
CA ASP A 33 4.36 -23.31 -12.14
C ASP A 33 5.36 -22.52 -12.99
N LEU A 34 6.60 -23.01 -13.12
CA LEU A 34 7.62 -22.37 -13.94
C LEU A 34 7.24 -22.36 -15.43
N LYS A 35 6.47 -23.35 -15.90
CA LYS A 35 5.98 -23.39 -17.30
C LYS A 35 5.06 -22.20 -17.58
N MET A 36 4.07 -21.99 -16.72
CA MET A 36 3.15 -20.86 -16.79
C MET A 36 3.91 -19.53 -16.66
N ALA A 37 4.78 -19.41 -15.66
CA ALA A 37 5.57 -18.19 -15.45
C ALA A 37 6.48 -17.86 -16.65
N THR A 38 7.06 -18.87 -17.29
CA THR A 38 7.86 -18.69 -18.52
C THR A 38 7.00 -18.21 -19.69
N ALA A 39 5.79 -18.75 -19.85
CA ALA A 39 4.87 -18.30 -20.89
C ALA A 39 4.44 -16.84 -20.66
N ILE A 40 4.14 -16.46 -19.41
CA ILE A 40 3.85 -15.07 -18.99
C ILE A 40 5.03 -14.15 -19.30
N TYR A 41 6.23 -14.56 -18.91
CA TYR A 41 7.46 -13.80 -19.18
C TYR A 41 7.67 -13.55 -20.67
N LYS A 42 7.29 -14.50 -21.53
CA LYS A 42 7.40 -14.39 -22.99
C LYS A 42 6.20 -13.71 -23.66
N ASN A 43 5.14 -13.35 -22.92
CA ASN A 43 3.83 -12.96 -23.46
C ASN A 43 3.27 -14.01 -24.45
N ASP A 44 3.51 -15.30 -24.18
CA ASP A 44 3.00 -16.40 -25.00
C ASP A 44 1.57 -16.77 -24.58
N ASN A 45 0.62 -15.97 -25.06
CA ASN A 45 -0.80 -16.10 -24.71
C ASN A 45 -1.43 -17.42 -25.18
N GLN A 46 -0.89 -18.04 -26.25
CA GLN A 46 -1.38 -19.34 -26.72
C GLN A 46 -0.97 -20.45 -25.73
N THR A 47 0.28 -20.43 -25.28
CA THR A 47 0.74 -21.37 -24.26
C THR A 47 0.00 -21.17 -22.93
N ILE A 48 -0.20 -19.92 -22.49
CA ILE A 48 -1.01 -19.62 -21.28
C ILE A 48 -2.41 -20.24 -21.40
N GLU A 49 -3.09 -20.04 -22.53
CA GLU A 49 -4.43 -20.57 -22.77
C GLU A 49 -4.46 -22.10 -22.81
N ASN A 50 -3.48 -22.74 -23.45
CA ASN A 50 -3.37 -24.20 -23.51
C ASN A 50 -3.12 -24.80 -22.12
N LEU A 51 -2.23 -24.20 -21.32
CA LEU A 51 -1.94 -24.66 -19.96
C LEU A 51 -3.21 -24.67 -19.10
N VAL A 52 -4.05 -23.63 -19.18
CA VAL A 52 -5.30 -23.57 -18.42
C VAL A 52 -6.36 -24.52 -18.98
N LYS A 53 -6.60 -24.50 -20.29
CA LYS A 53 -7.75 -25.21 -20.90
C LYS A 53 -7.51 -26.70 -21.15
N GLN A 54 -6.28 -27.09 -21.46
CA GLN A 54 -5.93 -28.46 -21.86
C GLN A 54 -5.14 -29.20 -20.79
N GLU A 55 -4.23 -28.51 -20.09
CA GLU A 55 -3.40 -29.10 -19.03
C GLU A 55 -3.98 -28.85 -17.63
N HIS A 56 -5.17 -28.24 -17.54
CA HIS A 56 -5.92 -27.99 -16.30
C HIS A 56 -5.16 -27.22 -15.22
N PHE A 57 -4.25 -26.32 -15.62
CA PHE A 57 -3.61 -25.41 -14.67
C PHE A 57 -4.67 -24.54 -14.00
N ASN A 58 -4.62 -24.46 -12.68
CA ASN A 58 -5.39 -23.47 -11.94
C ASN A 58 -4.81 -22.08 -12.24
N VAL A 59 -5.54 -21.23 -12.98
CA VAL A 59 -5.12 -19.86 -13.32
C VAL A 59 -4.86 -18.99 -12.08
N ASN A 60 -5.44 -19.35 -10.93
CA ASN A 60 -5.23 -18.73 -9.63
C ASN A 60 -4.13 -19.41 -8.78
N GLY A 61 -3.33 -20.26 -9.42
CA GLY A 61 -2.15 -20.90 -8.83
C GLY A 61 -1.15 -19.87 -8.30
N ARG A 62 -0.38 -20.29 -7.30
CA ARG A 62 0.65 -19.47 -6.67
C ARG A 62 1.96 -20.23 -6.61
N GLY A 63 3.04 -19.56 -7.02
CA GLY A 63 4.38 -20.01 -6.69
C GLY A 63 4.60 -20.03 -5.18
N SER A 64 5.63 -20.74 -4.73
CA SER A 64 6.01 -20.80 -3.33
C SER A 64 7.51 -21.03 -3.23
N VAL A 65 8.27 -19.94 -3.07
CA VAL A 65 9.74 -19.98 -3.08
C VAL A 65 10.30 -19.12 -1.95
N ILE A 66 11.23 -19.68 -1.18
CA ILE A 66 12.07 -18.89 -0.26
C ILE A 66 13.15 -18.20 -1.09
N ILE A 67 13.25 -16.88 -0.98
CA ILE A 67 14.29 -16.06 -1.63
C ILE A 67 15.27 -15.60 -0.55
N PRO A 68 16.44 -16.26 -0.38
CA PRO A 68 17.33 -16.02 0.76
C PRO A 68 17.82 -14.58 0.89
N SER A 69 17.90 -13.83 -0.22
CA SER A 69 18.28 -12.42 -0.20
C SER A 69 17.18 -11.47 0.29
N TYR A 70 15.92 -11.93 0.36
CA TYR A 70 14.80 -11.17 0.92
C TYR A 70 14.58 -11.56 2.38
N SER A 71 14.53 -12.86 2.65
CA SER A 71 14.40 -13.43 3.98
C SER A 71 14.88 -14.88 3.97
N PRO A 72 15.60 -15.35 5.02
CA PRO A 72 16.02 -16.74 5.11
C PRO A 72 14.86 -17.71 5.35
N THR A 73 13.72 -17.23 5.83
CA THR A 73 12.58 -18.06 6.25
C THR A 73 11.30 -17.76 5.49
N ASP A 74 11.13 -16.53 5.00
CA ASP A 74 9.84 -16.13 4.43
C ASP A 74 9.70 -16.61 3.00
N THR A 75 8.52 -17.13 2.72
CA THR A 75 8.16 -17.60 1.39
C THR A 75 7.54 -16.47 0.59
N VAL A 76 8.04 -16.27 -0.63
CA VAL A 76 7.40 -15.44 -1.65
C VAL A 76 6.41 -16.29 -2.42
N ARG A 77 5.17 -15.81 -2.53
CA ARG A 77 4.06 -16.50 -3.18
C ARG A 77 3.33 -15.56 -4.13
N TYR A 78 3.74 -15.57 -5.38
CA TYR A 78 3.09 -14.77 -6.43
C TYR A 78 2.01 -15.59 -7.11
N THR A 79 0.84 -15.01 -7.34
CA THR A 79 -0.07 -15.56 -8.36
C THR A 79 0.54 -15.32 -9.75
N TYR A 80 0.05 -16.06 -10.74
CA TYR A 80 0.40 -15.81 -12.13
C TYR A 80 0.06 -14.39 -12.58
N LEU A 81 -1.09 -13.86 -12.15
CA LEU A 81 -1.49 -12.48 -12.45
C LEU A 81 -0.56 -11.47 -11.77
N ASN A 82 -0.25 -11.64 -10.48
CA ASN A 82 0.69 -10.75 -9.78
C ASN A 82 2.05 -10.74 -10.47
N TYR A 83 2.54 -11.88 -10.93
CA TYR A 83 3.80 -11.94 -11.67
C TYR A 83 3.73 -11.17 -12.99
N ALA A 84 2.65 -11.35 -13.78
CA ALA A 84 2.44 -10.60 -15.01
C ALA A 84 2.43 -9.09 -14.76
N VAL A 85 1.78 -8.63 -13.68
CA VAL A 85 1.75 -7.23 -13.27
C VAL A 85 3.14 -6.71 -12.89
N VAL A 86 3.88 -7.46 -12.06
CA VAL A 86 5.22 -7.09 -11.60
C VAL A 86 6.20 -6.88 -12.76
N ILE A 87 6.15 -7.74 -13.77
CA ILE A 87 7.05 -7.62 -14.95
C ILE A 87 6.48 -6.75 -16.07
N GLY A 88 5.29 -6.17 -15.88
CA GLY A 88 4.61 -5.34 -16.89
C GLY A 88 4.15 -6.11 -18.14
N ALA A 89 3.92 -7.42 -18.04
CA ALA A 89 3.45 -8.26 -19.14
C ALA A 89 1.95 -8.06 -19.40
N LEU A 90 1.58 -6.89 -19.94
CA LEU A 90 0.20 -6.49 -20.18
C LEU A 90 -0.61 -7.51 -21.01
N PRO A 91 -0.11 -8.04 -22.15
CA PRO A 91 -0.85 -9.05 -22.92
C PRO A 91 -1.11 -10.34 -22.14
N ALA A 92 -0.15 -10.78 -21.31
CA ALA A 92 -0.30 -11.96 -20.48
C ALA A 92 -1.29 -11.71 -19.33
N ALA A 93 -1.22 -10.55 -18.68
CA ALA A 93 -2.17 -10.17 -17.63
C ALA A 93 -3.62 -10.15 -18.16
N GLU A 94 -3.84 -9.55 -19.33
CA GLU A 94 -5.15 -9.55 -19.99
C GLU A 94 -5.64 -10.97 -20.28
N LYS A 95 -4.76 -11.83 -20.83
CA LYS A 95 -5.12 -13.23 -21.10
C LYS A 95 -5.47 -14.00 -19.83
N LEU A 96 -4.70 -13.83 -18.75
CA LEU A 96 -4.98 -14.47 -17.46
C LEU A 96 -6.34 -14.05 -16.90
N LEU A 97 -6.67 -12.76 -16.95
CA LEU A 97 -7.98 -12.23 -16.54
C LEU A 97 -9.12 -12.80 -17.38
N GLN A 98 -8.96 -12.89 -18.71
CA GLN A 98 -9.91 -13.55 -19.61
C GLN A 98 -10.12 -15.04 -19.28
N LEU A 99 -9.10 -15.71 -18.74
CA LEU A 99 -9.14 -17.11 -18.32
C LEU A 99 -9.69 -17.30 -16.89
N GLY A 100 -10.08 -16.23 -16.20
CA GLY A 100 -10.67 -16.29 -14.86
C GLY A 100 -9.68 -16.15 -13.72
N ALA A 101 -8.51 -15.53 -13.95
CA ALA A 101 -7.67 -15.06 -12.85
C ALA A 101 -8.46 -14.10 -11.97
N ASP A 102 -8.51 -14.38 -10.68
CA ASP A 102 -9.10 -13.50 -9.67
C ASP A 102 -8.15 -12.32 -9.42
N VAL A 103 -8.60 -11.16 -9.85
CA VAL A 103 -7.86 -9.90 -9.80
C VAL A 103 -7.53 -9.46 -8.37
N ASN A 104 -8.31 -9.92 -7.37
CA ASN A 104 -8.15 -9.52 -5.97
C ASN A 104 -7.22 -10.46 -5.18
N LEU A 105 -6.70 -11.52 -5.80
CA LEU A 105 -5.72 -12.37 -5.13
C LEU A 105 -4.41 -11.62 -4.93
N VAL A 106 -4.09 -11.38 -3.65
CA VAL A 106 -2.83 -10.76 -3.25
C VAL A 106 -1.66 -11.75 -3.35
N ALA A 107 -0.50 -11.20 -3.68
CA ALA A 107 0.79 -11.87 -3.53
C ALA A 107 1.26 -11.80 -2.08
N VAL A 108 2.05 -12.78 -1.64
CA VAL A 108 2.79 -12.74 -0.38
C VAL A 108 4.25 -12.49 -0.68
N ASN A 109 4.85 -11.48 -0.05
CA ASN A 109 6.26 -11.16 -0.22
C ASN A 109 6.91 -10.84 1.14
N GLY A 110 7.68 -11.78 1.68
CA GLY A 110 8.56 -11.51 2.83
C GLY A 110 7.84 -10.97 4.06
N GLY A 111 6.64 -11.51 4.37
CA GLY A 111 5.82 -11.07 5.50
C GLY A 111 4.78 -9.99 5.19
N GLY A 112 4.74 -9.46 3.97
CA GLY A 112 3.72 -8.51 3.52
C GLY A 112 2.82 -9.03 2.40
N TYR A 113 1.74 -8.31 2.13
CA TYR A 113 0.77 -8.60 1.06
C TYR A 113 0.85 -7.51 -0.01
N ASN A 114 0.62 -7.89 -1.26
CA ASN A 114 0.60 -6.94 -2.37
C ASN A 114 -0.54 -7.25 -3.34
N ALA A 115 -1.47 -6.31 -3.50
CA ALA A 115 -2.48 -6.35 -4.55
C ALA A 115 -1.87 -6.00 -5.91
N ASN A 116 -2.57 -6.37 -6.99
CA ASN A 116 -2.11 -6.09 -8.35
C ASN A 116 -2.04 -4.57 -8.60
N ILE A 117 -3.04 -3.82 -8.11
CA ILE A 117 -3.11 -2.39 -8.31
C ILE A 117 -1.97 -1.63 -7.62
N ASN A 118 -1.57 -2.04 -6.40
CA ASN A 118 -0.42 -1.45 -5.71
C ASN A 118 0.85 -1.63 -6.54
N MET A 119 1.13 -2.85 -7.00
CA MET A 119 2.29 -3.15 -7.84
C MET A 119 2.28 -2.36 -9.15
N ALA A 120 1.13 -2.27 -9.82
CA ALA A 120 0.99 -1.47 -11.05
C ALA A 120 1.24 0.03 -10.79
N CYS A 121 0.81 0.54 -9.63
CA CYS A 121 1.03 1.92 -9.18
C CYS A 121 2.50 2.20 -8.86
N SER A 122 3.18 1.31 -8.10
CA SER A 122 4.61 1.45 -7.80
C SER A 122 5.45 1.46 -9.09
N ASN A 123 5.04 0.66 -10.09
CA ASN A 123 5.67 0.59 -11.42
C ASN A 123 5.24 1.72 -12.36
N ARG A 124 4.26 2.53 -11.96
CA ARG A 124 3.65 3.62 -12.74
C ARG A 124 3.21 3.17 -14.14
N ASN A 125 2.77 1.92 -14.27
CA ASN A 125 2.34 1.33 -15.54
C ASN A 125 0.87 1.70 -15.81
N LYS A 126 0.66 2.81 -16.52
CA LYS A 126 -0.67 3.39 -16.77
C LYS A 126 -1.64 2.40 -17.42
N GLU A 127 -1.17 1.62 -18.39
CA GLU A 127 -2.03 0.65 -19.09
C GLU A 127 -2.38 -0.54 -18.21
N MET A 128 -1.45 -1.00 -17.37
CA MET A 128 -1.75 -2.04 -16.38
C MET A 128 -2.75 -1.54 -15.33
N ILE A 129 -2.60 -0.31 -14.83
CA ILE A 129 -3.57 0.31 -13.91
C ILE A 129 -4.96 0.34 -14.55
N ARG A 130 -5.06 0.74 -15.83
CA ARG A 130 -6.35 0.76 -16.55
C ARG A 130 -6.96 -0.64 -16.70
N LEU A 131 -6.15 -1.64 -17.06
CA LEU A 131 -6.61 -3.02 -17.19
C LEU A 131 -7.19 -3.55 -15.87
N LEU A 132 -6.50 -3.30 -14.76
CA LEU A 132 -6.90 -3.76 -13.42
C LEU A 132 -8.20 -3.07 -12.95
N ILE A 133 -8.34 -1.76 -13.18
CA ILE A 133 -9.58 -1.02 -12.94
C ILE A 133 -10.73 -1.57 -13.78
N GLN A 134 -10.50 -1.79 -15.08
CA GLN A 134 -11.51 -2.38 -15.99
C GLN A 134 -11.92 -3.78 -15.56
N SER A 135 -11.01 -4.52 -14.94
CA SER A 135 -11.23 -5.84 -14.37
C SER A 135 -11.87 -5.81 -12.98
N LYS A 136 -12.25 -4.63 -12.49
CA LYS A 136 -12.92 -4.39 -11.20
C LYS A 136 -12.11 -4.86 -9.99
N GLU A 137 -10.79 -4.65 -10.01
CA GLU A 137 -9.97 -4.83 -8.81
C GLU A 137 -10.45 -3.91 -7.67
N ASN A 138 -10.42 -4.43 -6.45
CA ASN A 138 -10.66 -3.65 -5.24
C ASN A 138 -9.53 -2.62 -5.05
N LEU A 139 -9.86 -1.33 -5.23
CA LEU A 139 -8.93 -0.22 -5.01
C LEU A 139 -8.76 0.17 -3.53
N ASN A 140 -9.37 -0.61 -2.63
CA ASN A 140 -9.34 -0.47 -1.18
C ASN A 140 -8.95 -1.82 -0.54
N PRO A 141 -7.80 -2.41 -0.95
CA PRO A 141 -7.46 -3.82 -0.67
C PRO A 141 -7.23 -4.06 0.81
N GLU A 142 -7.92 -5.04 1.39
CA GLU A 142 -7.95 -5.32 2.83
C GLU A 142 -6.54 -5.42 3.43
N PHE A 143 -5.64 -6.10 2.72
CA PHE A 143 -4.30 -6.45 3.18
C PHE A 143 -3.18 -5.50 2.78
N CYS A 144 -3.47 -4.48 1.97
CA CYS A 144 -2.46 -3.58 1.42
C CYS A 144 -2.84 -2.13 1.72
N ASP A 145 -1.86 -1.24 1.78
CA ASP A 145 -2.15 0.19 1.88
C ASP A 145 -2.83 0.71 0.62
N SER A 146 -3.34 1.95 0.71
CA SER A 146 -3.97 2.60 -0.44
C SER A 146 -3.02 2.62 -1.65
N PRO A 147 -3.46 2.20 -2.86
CA PRO A 147 -2.64 2.30 -4.06
C PRO A 147 -2.26 3.76 -4.41
N ILE A 148 -2.93 4.75 -3.83
CA ILE A 148 -2.54 6.16 -3.93
C ILE A 148 -1.18 6.39 -3.28
N ASN A 149 -0.85 5.69 -2.19
CA ASN A 149 0.42 5.82 -1.48
C ASN A 149 1.59 5.42 -2.38
N ASP A 150 1.44 4.35 -3.18
CA ASP A 150 2.45 3.92 -4.16
C ASP A 150 2.74 4.98 -5.22
N LEU A 151 1.72 5.71 -5.67
CA LEU A 151 1.88 6.80 -6.65
C LEU A 151 2.59 8.03 -6.07
N LEU A 152 2.69 8.14 -4.74
CA LEU A 152 3.43 9.20 -4.06
C LEU A 152 4.93 8.94 -4.00
N ILE A 153 5.42 7.74 -4.30
CA ILE A 153 6.85 7.48 -4.32
C ILE A 153 7.47 7.95 -5.65
N GLY A 154 8.56 8.71 -5.57
CA GLY A 154 9.20 9.31 -6.75
C GLY A 154 8.41 10.50 -7.34
N ASN A 155 8.36 10.63 -8.66
CA ASN A 155 7.59 11.69 -9.32
C ASN A 155 6.11 11.32 -9.31
N ALA A 156 5.28 11.99 -8.50
CA ALA A 156 3.86 11.69 -8.40
C ALA A 156 3.05 12.35 -9.53
N ASP A 157 2.03 11.67 -10.05
CA ASP A 157 1.19 12.14 -11.16
C ASP A 157 -0.27 12.23 -10.71
N LYS A 158 -0.77 13.46 -10.56
CA LYS A 158 -2.16 13.74 -10.15
C LYS A 158 -3.18 13.07 -11.09
N SER A 159 -2.87 12.91 -12.37
CA SER A 159 -3.80 12.27 -13.33
C SER A 159 -4.03 10.78 -13.04
N LEU A 160 -3.01 10.07 -12.52
CA LEU A 160 -3.16 8.68 -12.09
C LEU A 160 -3.92 8.59 -10.78
N ILE A 161 -3.72 9.54 -9.87
CA ILE A 161 -4.48 9.59 -8.63
C ILE A 161 -5.95 9.91 -8.91
N ASP A 162 -6.23 10.87 -9.79
CA ASP A 162 -7.59 11.17 -10.26
C ASP A 162 -8.24 9.93 -10.89
N LEU A 163 -7.49 9.16 -11.69
CA LEU A 163 -8.00 7.90 -12.26
C LEU A 163 -8.42 6.91 -11.15
N LEU A 164 -7.60 6.71 -10.13
CA LEU A 164 -7.94 5.83 -9.00
C LEU A 164 -9.15 6.34 -8.21
N LEU A 165 -9.17 7.63 -7.85
CA LEU A 165 -10.26 8.26 -7.11
C LEU A 165 -11.59 8.17 -7.86
N ASN A 166 -11.59 8.52 -9.15
CA ASN A 166 -12.78 8.43 -10.01
C ASN A 166 -13.25 6.98 -10.22
N SER A 167 -12.38 6.00 -9.96
CA SER A 167 -12.69 4.56 -10.07
C SER A 167 -13.04 3.92 -8.72
N GLY A 168 -13.18 4.71 -7.65
CA GLY A 168 -13.65 4.24 -6.33
C GLY A 168 -12.55 4.00 -5.29
N ALA A 169 -11.31 4.40 -5.53
CA ALA A 169 -10.30 4.45 -4.47
C ALA A 169 -10.72 5.46 -3.40
N ASN A 170 -10.71 5.04 -2.13
CA ASN A 170 -11.05 5.92 -1.02
C ASN A 170 -9.82 6.73 -0.61
N ILE A 171 -9.91 8.07 -0.69
CA ILE A 171 -8.84 8.99 -0.29
C ILE A 171 -8.47 8.87 1.20
N ASN A 172 -9.42 8.39 2.01
CA ASN A 172 -9.32 8.19 3.45
C ASN A 172 -9.12 6.71 3.81
N TYR A 173 -8.71 5.87 2.85
CA TYR A 173 -8.56 4.44 3.08
C TYR A 173 -7.51 4.12 4.15
N GLN A 174 -7.83 3.19 5.04
CA GLN A 174 -6.91 2.56 5.97
C GLN A 174 -7.09 1.06 5.91
N SER A 175 -6.00 0.33 5.66
CA SER A 175 -5.94 -1.13 5.72
C SER A 175 -6.04 -1.63 7.17
N TYR A 176 -6.27 -2.93 7.38
CA TYR A 176 -6.27 -3.48 8.75
C TYR A 176 -4.85 -3.57 9.33
N VAL A 177 -3.81 -3.75 8.49
CA VAL A 177 -2.41 -3.85 8.95
C VAL A 177 -1.92 -2.55 9.60
N GLY A 178 -2.60 -1.44 9.33
CA GLY A 178 -2.25 -0.13 9.80
C GLY A 178 -1.26 0.52 8.85
N GLY A 179 -1.73 1.53 8.14
CA GLY A 179 -0.94 2.38 7.25
C GLY A 179 -1.46 3.80 7.32
N GLY A 180 -0.62 4.76 6.93
CA GLY A 180 -1.01 6.16 6.84
C GLY A 180 -2.04 6.37 5.73
N VAL A 181 -3.00 7.26 5.99
CA VAL A 181 -3.87 7.75 4.92
C VAL A 181 -3.04 8.57 3.93
N ALA A 182 -3.48 8.64 2.67
CA ALA A 182 -2.71 9.27 1.59
C ALA A 182 -2.22 10.69 1.90
N VAL A 183 -3.01 11.46 2.67
CA VAL A 183 -2.64 12.81 3.11
C VAL A 183 -1.47 12.83 4.10
N SER A 184 -1.42 11.90 5.06
CA SER A 184 -0.29 11.75 5.98
C SER A 184 0.95 11.28 5.23
N THR A 185 0.81 10.31 4.32
CA THR A 185 1.94 9.84 3.50
C THR A 185 2.53 10.97 2.65
N ALA A 186 1.69 11.85 2.08
CA ALA A 186 2.17 13.02 1.36
C ALA A 186 2.95 14.00 2.26
N LEU A 187 2.48 14.22 3.51
CA LEU A 187 3.18 15.08 4.47
C LEU A 187 4.54 14.50 4.87
N ASN A 188 4.60 13.20 5.20
CA ASN A 188 5.83 12.48 5.55
C ASN A 188 6.87 12.45 4.42
N LEU A 189 6.46 12.69 3.18
CA LEU A 189 7.33 12.79 2.01
C LEU A 189 7.65 14.25 1.62
N ASP A 190 7.30 15.23 2.46
CA ASP A 190 7.41 16.68 2.22
C ASP A 190 6.72 17.14 0.93
N LYS A 191 5.65 16.45 0.52
CA LYS A 191 4.88 16.74 -0.71
C LYS A 191 3.69 17.64 -0.41
N PHE A 192 3.95 18.86 0.06
CA PHE A 192 2.91 19.83 0.44
C PHE A 192 1.88 20.12 -0.65
N ASP A 193 2.28 20.13 -1.93
CA ASP A 193 1.36 20.24 -3.07
C ASP A 193 0.35 19.09 -3.16
N PHE A 194 0.74 17.89 -2.74
CA PHE A 194 -0.14 16.72 -2.66
C PHE A 194 -0.97 16.71 -1.38
N VAL A 195 -0.44 17.19 -0.25
CA VAL A 195 -1.23 17.40 0.97
C VAL A 195 -2.40 18.34 0.67
N ASN A 196 -2.11 19.50 0.08
CA ASN A 196 -3.13 20.48 -0.29
C ASN A 196 -4.14 19.91 -1.30
N TYR A 197 -3.63 19.21 -2.32
CA TYR A 197 -4.48 18.56 -3.32
C TYR A 197 -5.40 17.49 -2.73
N PHE A 198 -4.94 16.70 -1.77
CA PHE A 198 -5.77 15.69 -1.11
C PHE A 198 -6.82 16.32 -0.20
N LEU A 199 -6.47 17.38 0.53
CA LEU A 199 -7.43 18.18 1.28
C LEU A 199 -8.51 18.76 0.36
N ASP A 200 -8.16 19.26 -0.83
CA ASP A 200 -9.14 19.74 -1.84
C ASP A 200 -10.07 18.61 -2.33
N LYS A 201 -9.57 17.37 -2.36
CA LYS A 201 -10.31 16.17 -2.79
C LYS A 201 -11.10 15.51 -1.66
N GLY A 202 -11.15 16.11 -0.47
CA GLY A 202 -11.94 15.62 0.66
C GLY A 202 -11.21 14.64 1.58
N ALA A 203 -9.87 14.65 1.59
CA ALA A 203 -9.13 13.97 2.64
C ALA A 203 -9.49 14.55 4.02
N ASP A 204 -9.75 13.68 4.99
CA ASP A 204 -10.10 14.08 6.35
C ASP A 204 -8.81 14.19 7.20
N PRO A 205 -8.42 15.41 7.63
CA PRO A 205 -7.19 15.65 8.39
C PRO A 205 -7.27 15.16 9.84
N SER A 206 -8.44 14.69 10.29
CA SER A 206 -8.70 14.23 11.66
C SER A 206 -8.65 12.71 11.80
N ILE A 207 -8.46 11.96 10.71
CA ILE A 207 -8.33 10.50 10.77
C ILE A 207 -7.11 10.13 11.58
N ASN A 208 -7.31 9.27 12.58
CA ASN A 208 -6.23 8.73 13.38
C ASN A 208 -5.69 7.44 12.75
N GLU A 209 -4.37 7.39 12.67
CA GLU A 209 -3.62 6.17 12.41
C GLU A 209 -3.60 5.28 13.66
N TYR A 210 -3.04 4.07 13.54
CA TYR A 210 -3.01 3.11 14.66
C TYR A 210 -2.26 3.63 15.90
N SER A 211 -1.37 4.61 15.71
CA SER A 211 -0.60 5.31 16.76
C SER A 211 -1.37 6.47 17.42
N GLY A 212 -2.60 6.73 16.98
CA GLY A 212 -3.39 7.89 17.41
C GLY A 212 -2.89 9.22 16.83
N THR A 213 -1.99 9.19 15.84
CA THR A 213 -1.55 10.37 15.09
C THR A 213 -2.56 10.67 13.98
N SER A 214 -2.94 11.94 13.86
CA SER A 214 -3.64 12.49 12.70
C SER A 214 -2.75 13.51 11.99
N LEU A 215 -3.10 13.89 10.76
CA LEU A 215 -2.40 14.94 10.01
C LEU A 215 -2.28 16.23 10.85
N ALA A 216 -3.36 16.60 11.55
CA ALA A 216 -3.36 17.78 12.39
C ALA A 216 -2.38 17.69 13.58
N LEU A 217 -2.27 16.52 14.21
CA LEU A 217 -1.30 16.31 15.29
C LEU A 217 0.14 16.34 14.76
N GLU A 218 0.39 15.72 13.62
CA GLU A 218 1.71 15.70 12.98
C GLU A 218 2.19 17.13 12.66
N ILE A 219 1.33 17.95 12.06
CA ILE A 219 1.62 19.37 11.81
C ILE A 219 1.91 20.12 13.11
N GLN A 220 1.14 19.88 14.17
CA GLN A 220 1.37 20.50 15.47
C GLN A 220 2.73 20.12 16.05
N SER A 221 3.07 18.83 16.05
CA SER A 221 4.33 18.32 16.59
C SER A 221 5.54 18.90 15.87
N GLU A 222 5.54 18.87 14.53
CA GLU A 222 6.64 19.42 13.73
C GLU A 222 6.86 20.93 13.96
N LEU A 223 5.78 21.70 14.13
CA LEU A 223 5.86 23.12 14.48
C LEU A 223 6.41 23.34 15.90
N ALA A 224 6.03 22.50 16.87
CA ALA A 224 6.44 22.62 18.26
C ALA A 224 7.91 22.23 18.47
N GLU A 225 8.42 21.26 17.71
CA GLU A 225 9.82 20.81 17.80
C GLU A 225 10.84 21.87 17.40
N GLY A 226 10.43 22.87 16.60
CA GLY A 226 11.29 24.00 16.23
C GLY A 226 12.48 23.63 15.34
N ARG A 227 12.46 22.46 14.70
CA ARG A 227 13.54 21.94 13.85
C ARG A 227 13.38 22.24 12.36
N LEU A 228 12.23 22.79 11.96
CA LEU A 228 11.89 23.07 10.57
C LEU A 228 12.76 24.19 9.98
N ALA A 229 13.26 23.99 8.76
CA ALA A 229 13.86 25.06 7.97
C ALA A 229 12.80 26.11 7.59
N ALA A 230 13.22 27.31 7.15
CA ALA A 230 12.30 28.42 6.85
C ALA A 230 11.15 28.05 5.89
N ASN A 231 11.44 27.27 4.84
CA ASN A 231 10.41 26.79 3.91
C ASN A 231 9.46 25.80 4.60
N GLY A 232 9.97 24.83 5.35
CA GLY A 232 9.14 23.89 6.12
C GLY A 232 8.25 24.62 7.12
N LEU A 233 8.81 25.54 7.91
CA LEU A 233 8.03 26.34 8.86
C LEU A 233 6.88 27.09 8.18
N LYS A 234 7.13 27.67 7.00
CA LYS A 234 6.09 28.32 6.20
C LYS A 234 5.00 27.33 5.77
N GLU A 235 5.36 26.21 5.15
CA GLU A 235 4.39 25.21 4.66
C GLU A 235 3.55 24.63 5.79
N TYR A 236 4.18 24.22 6.90
CA TYR A 236 3.47 23.69 8.07
C TYR A 236 2.56 24.73 8.73
N THR A 237 2.98 26.00 8.81
CA THR A 237 2.14 27.09 9.33
C THR A 237 0.91 27.30 8.44
N GLN A 238 1.10 27.33 7.12
CA GLN A 238 0.01 27.48 6.15
C GLN A 238 -0.97 26.29 6.21
N LEU A 239 -0.46 25.06 6.34
CA LEU A 239 -1.30 23.89 6.54
C LEU A 239 -2.10 23.99 7.85
N LYS A 240 -1.47 24.38 8.97
CA LYS A 240 -2.17 24.57 10.25
C LYS A 240 -3.29 25.60 10.13
N GLU A 241 -3.02 26.76 9.54
CA GLU A 241 -4.03 27.80 9.28
C GLU A 241 -5.17 27.27 8.40
N ARG A 242 -4.84 26.51 7.36
CA ARG A 242 -5.81 25.87 6.49
C ARG A 242 -6.71 24.89 7.26
N LEU A 243 -6.14 24.05 8.11
CA LEU A 243 -6.90 23.11 8.93
C LEU A 243 -7.85 23.82 9.91
N ILE A 244 -7.43 24.94 10.48
CA ILE A 244 -8.30 25.79 11.33
C ILE A 244 -9.45 26.38 10.51
N ASN A 245 -9.13 27.00 9.36
CA ASN A 245 -10.08 27.82 8.63
C ASN A 245 -11.07 27.00 7.78
N GLN A 246 -10.61 25.92 7.16
CA GLN A 246 -11.42 25.13 6.22
C GLN A 246 -11.98 23.84 6.83
N PHE A 247 -11.25 23.24 7.77
CA PHE A 247 -11.62 21.97 8.40
C PHE A 247 -12.07 22.13 9.85
N HIS A 248 -12.08 23.37 10.37
CA HIS A 248 -12.53 23.71 11.71
C HIS A 248 -11.81 22.93 12.83
N ILE A 249 -10.56 22.54 12.58
CA ILE A 249 -9.73 21.84 13.55
C ILE A 249 -9.30 22.80 14.64
N LYS A 250 -9.54 22.41 15.90
CA LYS A 250 -9.13 23.19 17.08
C LYS A 250 -7.78 22.69 17.57
N PHE A 251 -6.78 23.57 17.54
CA PHE A 251 -5.48 23.35 18.15
C PHE A 251 -5.47 23.88 19.61
N PRO A 252 -4.72 23.27 20.54
CA PRO A 252 -3.88 22.10 20.33
C PRO A 252 -4.70 20.80 20.16
N VAL A 253 -4.28 19.96 19.22
CA VAL A 253 -4.83 18.63 18.97
C VAL A 253 -4.20 17.66 19.95
N LYS A 254 -5.00 16.73 20.49
CA LYS A 254 -4.52 15.67 21.36
C LYS A 254 -4.30 14.40 20.55
N ARG A 255 -3.31 13.61 20.93
CA ARG A 255 -3.15 12.24 20.44
C ARG A 255 -4.31 11.40 20.95
N GLU A 256 -4.92 10.60 20.07
CA GLU A 256 -6.01 9.68 20.41
C GLU A 256 -5.58 8.23 20.15
N TYR A 257 -4.60 7.73 20.92
CA TYR A 257 -4.00 6.40 20.74
C TYR A 257 -5.03 5.29 20.89
N ARG A 258 -5.87 5.36 21.95
CA ARG A 258 -6.92 4.37 22.19
C ARG A 258 -7.85 4.25 20.98
N LYS A 259 -8.32 5.38 20.46
CA LYS A 259 -9.20 5.44 19.29
C LYS A 259 -8.54 4.88 18.03
N GLY A 260 -7.26 5.19 17.80
CA GLY A 260 -6.49 4.64 16.68
C GLY A 260 -6.37 3.11 16.73
N GLN A 261 -6.06 2.57 17.92
CA GLN A 261 -5.98 1.13 18.15
C GLN A 261 -7.34 0.42 18.03
N GLU A 262 -8.41 0.99 18.61
CA GLU A 262 -9.76 0.45 18.51
C GLU A 262 -10.24 0.41 17.05
N ALA A 263 -9.96 1.46 16.26
CA ALA A 263 -10.25 1.50 14.84
C ALA A 263 -9.47 0.42 14.06
N CYS A 264 -8.19 0.20 14.40
CA CYS A 264 -7.36 -0.85 13.82
C CYS A 264 -7.93 -2.25 14.10
N ILE A 265 -8.27 -2.53 15.37
CA ILE A 265 -8.90 -3.80 15.79
C ILE A 265 -10.21 -4.00 15.05
N LYS A 266 -11.06 -2.97 14.95
CA LYS A 266 -12.34 -3.03 14.25
C LYS A 266 -12.17 -3.36 12.76
N ARG A 267 -11.15 -2.81 12.10
CA ARG A 267 -10.84 -3.16 10.69
C ARG A 267 -10.51 -4.64 10.55
N TYR A 268 -9.71 -5.20 11.44
CA TYR A 268 -9.44 -6.64 11.47
C TYR A 268 -10.70 -7.47 11.77
N GLU A 269 -11.53 -7.04 12.73
CA GLU A 269 -12.76 -7.75 13.09
C GLU A 269 -13.77 -7.80 11.95
N ASN A 270 -13.79 -6.77 11.10
CA ASN A 270 -14.64 -6.69 9.91
C ASN A 270 -14.15 -7.56 8.74
N LEU A 271 -12.94 -8.12 8.79
CA LEU A 271 -12.47 -9.07 7.78
C LEU A 271 -13.35 -10.32 7.76
N SER A 272 -13.47 -10.94 6.58
CA SER A 272 -14.17 -12.21 6.43
C SER A 272 -13.44 -13.33 7.19
N GLN A 273 -14.13 -14.45 7.44
CA GLN A 273 -13.47 -15.60 8.06
C GLN A 273 -12.34 -16.15 7.17
N ALA A 274 -12.55 -16.18 5.85
CA ALA A 274 -11.54 -16.63 4.90
C ALA A 274 -10.29 -15.73 4.93
N ASP A 275 -10.46 -14.42 5.08
CA ASP A 275 -9.35 -13.48 5.24
C ASP A 275 -8.58 -13.71 6.53
N LYS A 276 -9.29 -13.92 7.65
CA LYS A 276 -8.66 -14.24 8.95
C LYS A 276 -7.92 -15.57 8.90
N ASP A 277 -8.48 -16.58 8.23
CA ASP A 277 -7.83 -17.88 8.03
C ASP A 277 -6.59 -17.75 7.15
N PHE A 278 -6.63 -16.88 6.13
CA PHE A 278 -5.47 -16.56 5.29
C PHE A 278 -4.35 -15.87 6.08
N LEU A 279 -4.69 -14.98 7.00
CA LEU A 279 -3.74 -14.30 7.89
C LEU A 279 -3.12 -15.23 8.94
N GLY A 280 -3.88 -16.23 9.37
CA GLY A 280 -3.40 -17.25 10.29
C GLY A 280 -3.36 -16.80 11.76
N LYS A 281 -2.84 -17.70 12.59
CA LYS A 281 -2.91 -17.61 14.06
C LYS A 281 -2.09 -16.47 14.64
N ASP A 282 -0.90 -16.23 14.10
CA ASP A 282 0.02 -15.21 14.62
C ASP A 282 -0.61 -13.81 14.56
N GLU A 283 -1.34 -13.54 13.47
CA GLU A 283 -2.06 -12.28 13.30
C GLU A 283 -3.25 -12.15 14.25
N ALA A 284 -3.99 -13.24 14.49
CA ALA A 284 -5.05 -13.26 15.50
C ALA A 284 -4.50 -13.04 16.92
N GLU A 285 -3.34 -13.61 17.25
CA GLU A 285 -2.65 -13.41 18.52
C GLU A 285 -2.19 -11.95 18.68
N ARG A 286 -1.65 -11.33 17.62
CA ARG A 286 -1.28 -9.91 17.62
C ARG A 286 -2.47 -9.02 17.93
N ILE A 287 -3.63 -9.25 17.31
CA ILE A 287 -4.85 -8.48 17.57
C ILE A 287 -5.37 -8.70 19.00
N ASN A 288 -5.28 -9.92 19.53
CA ASN A 288 -5.64 -10.20 20.92
C ASN A 288 -4.73 -9.45 21.91
N LEU A 289 -3.42 -9.37 21.63
CA LEU A 289 -2.48 -8.58 22.41
C LEU A 289 -2.86 -7.09 22.42
N TYR A 290 -3.32 -6.54 21.28
CA TYR A 290 -3.78 -5.14 21.22
C TYR A 290 -5.00 -4.91 22.12
N LYS A 291 -5.98 -5.83 22.09
CA LYS A 291 -7.15 -5.79 22.98
C LYS A 291 -6.76 -5.87 24.45
N GLU A 292 -5.85 -6.77 24.80
CA GLU A 292 -5.36 -6.94 26.17
C GLU A 292 -4.65 -5.67 26.67
N ASN A 293 -3.76 -5.09 25.86
CA ASN A 293 -3.06 -3.85 26.20
C ASN A 293 -4.03 -2.68 26.43
N LEU A 294 -5.03 -2.52 25.55
CA LEU A 294 -6.09 -1.51 25.73
C LEU A 294 -6.87 -1.70 27.04
N SER A 295 -7.14 -2.94 27.43
CA SER A 295 -7.84 -3.27 28.68
C SER A 295 -7.00 -2.93 29.93
N LYS A 296 -5.68 -2.99 29.80
CA LYS A 296 -4.70 -2.62 30.85
C LYS A 296 -4.31 -1.14 30.82
N ASN A 297 -4.91 -0.35 29.93
CA ASN A 297 -4.57 1.05 29.68
C ASN A 297 -3.10 1.29 29.32
N ILE A 298 -2.49 0.37 28.55
CA ILE A 298 -1.11 0.48 28.08
C ILE A 298 -1.01 0.43 26.56
N THR A 299 0.03 1.06 26.02
CA THR A 299 0.39 0.99 24.60
C THR A 299 0.99 -0.37 24.24
N ILE A 300 1.17 -0.63 22.96
CA ILE A 300 1.92 -1.80 22.45
C ILE A 300 3.38 -1.85 22.94
N THR A 301 3.93 -0.71 23.39
CA THR A 301 5.28 -0.60 23.97
C THR A 301 5.28 -0.67 25.50
N GLY A 302 4.12 -0.87 26.13
CA GLY A 302 3.97 -1.00 27.58
C GLY A 302 3.90 0.32 28.35
N GLN A 303 3.76 1.46 27.68
CA GLN A 303 3.60 2.76 28.32
C GLN A 303 2.14 3.00 28.71
N SER A 304 1.87 3.79 29.77
CA SER A 304 0.50 4.24 30.07
C SER A 304 -0.07 5.02 28.89
N ILE A 305 -1.29 4.68 28.45
CA ILE A 305 -1.99 5.39 27.36
C ILE A 305 -2.21 6.84 27.74
N ASP A 306 -2.64 7.13 28.97
CA ASP A 306 -2.90 8.50 29.43
C ASP A 306 -1.64 9.37 29.33
N SER A 307 -0.49 8.81 29.72
CA SER A 307 0.80 9.49 29.62
C SER A 307 1.22 9.70 28.17
N PHE A 308 1.00 8.70 27.32
CA PHE A 308 1.33 8.75 25.90
C PHE A 308 0.47 9.77 25.14
N GLU A 309 -0.81 9.87 25.47
CA GLU A 309 -1.74 10.84 24.89
C GLU A 309 -1.46 12.28 25.38
N ALA A 310 -1.06 12.43 26.65
CA ALA A 310 -0.68 13.72 27.23
C ALA A 310 0.63 14.29 26.63
N ALA A 311 1.57 13.44 26.23
CA ALA A 311 2.84 13.85 25.63
C ALA A 311 2.68 14.60 24.29
N GLY A 312 1.55 14.46 23.60
CA GLY A 312 1.26 15.16 22.34
C GLY A 312 0.76 16.60 22.48
N VAL A 313 0.62 17.12 23.70
CA VAL A 313 -0.03 18.41 24.01
C VAL A 313 0.99 19.51 24.39
N GLN A 314 2.27 19.17 24.55
CA GLN A 314 3.31 20.11 24.98
C GLN A 314 3.88 20.95 23.84
#